data_AF-A0A843HTG8-F1
#
_entry.id   AF-A0A843HTG8-F1
#
_cell.length_a   1.000
_cell.length_b   1.000
_cell.length_c   1.000
_cell.angle_alpha   90.00
_cell.angle_beta   90.00
_cell.angle_gamma   90.00
#
_symmetry.space_group_name_H-M   'P 1'
#
loop_
_entity.id
_entity.type
_entity.pdbx_description
1 polymer ?
#
loop_
_entity_poly.entity_id
_entity_poly.type
_entity_poly.pdbx_seq_one_letter_code
_entity_poly.pdbx_strand_id
1 'polypeptide(L)' 'VYIGNVPGHPLENTYCPNCGRLVIRRYGFDILEWHLTSDNRCKYCGYKIAIKGTLSKHAFKNRFEPVFL' A
#
# COMPACT_ATOMS: atom_id res chain seq x y z
N VAL A 1 4.42 -1.15 -20.31
CA VAL A 1 4.63 0.21 -19.73
C VAL A 1 4.60 0.08 -18.22
N TYR A 2 5.61 0.59 -17.51
CA TYR A 2 5.71 0.55 -16.04
C TYR A 2 5.37 1.93 -15.48
N ILE A 3 4.33 2.04 -14.64
CA ILE A 3 3.75 3.32 -14.17
C ILE A 3 4.43 3.83 -12.88
N GLY A 4 5.70 3.47 -12.65
CA GLY A 4 6.38 3.70 -11.36
C GLY A 4 6.51 5.16 -10.90
N ASN A 5 6.34 6.14 -11.79
CA ASN A 5 6.59 7.57 -11.51
C ASN A 5 5.39 8.47 -11.82
N VAL A 6 4.16 7.95 -11.77
CA VAL A 6 2.94 8.77 -11.89
C VAL A 6 2.18 8.72 -10.56
N PRO A 7 2.47 9.65 -9.63
CA PRO A 7 1.78 9.71 -8.34
C PRO A 7 0.26 9.82 -8.51
N GLY A 8 -0.50 9.10 -7.70
CA GLY A 8 -1.97 9.13 -7.75
C GLY A 8 -2.58 8.19 -8.79
N HIS A 9 -1.76 7.47 -9.56
CA HIS A 9 -2.29 6.54 -10.56
C HIS A 9 -2.86 5.27 -9.90
N PRO A 10 -4.05 4.77 -10.27
CA PRO A 10 -4.69 3.62 -9.61
C PRO A 10 -3.82 2.36 -9.50
N LEU A 11 -2.89 2.14 -10.44
CA LEU A 11 -1.96 1.02 -10.44
C LEU A 11 -0.84 1.10 -9.38
N GLU A 12 -0.74 2.17 -8.59
CA GLU A 12 0.12 2.23 -7.41
C GLU A 12 -0.49 1.49 -6.20
N ASN A 13 -1.80 1.23 -6.23
CA ASN A 13 -2.52 0.53 -5.19
C ASN A 13 -2.38 -0.98 -5.33
N THR A 14 -2.54 -1.70 -4.21
CA THR A 14 -2.67 -3.16 -4.25
C THR A 14 -4.13 -3.54 -4.08
N TYR A 15 -4.62 -4.38 -4.98
CA TYR A 15 -5.95 -4.98 -4.94
C TYR A 15 -5.84 -6.46 -4.62
N CYS A 16 -6.84 -7.00 -3.93
CA CYS A 16 -6.94 -8.43 -3.70
C CYS A 16 -7.28 -9.15 -5.01
N PRO A 17 -6.48 -10.13 -5.46
CA PRO A 17 -6.77 -10.84 -6.70
C PRO A 17 -8.01 -11.74 -6.62
N ASN A 18 -8.45 -12.10 -5.40
CA ASN A 18 -9.61 -12.96 -5.21
C ASN A 18 -10.94 -12.19 -5.19
N CYS A 19 -10.98 -10.99 -4.57
CA CYS A 19 -12.24 -10.24 -4.41
C CYS A 19 -12.22 -8.84 -5.03
N GLY A 20 -11.12 -8.44 -5.66
CA GLY A 20 -10.98 -7.14 -6.35
C GLY A 20 -10.90 -5.91 -5.43
N ARG A 21 -11.10 -6.07 -4.11
CA ARG A 21 -11.08 -4.93 -3.18
C ARG A 21 -9.67 -4.37 -3.02
N LEU A 22 -9.59 -3.05 -2.88
CA LEU A 22 -8.36 -2.36 -2.52
C LEU A 22 -7.92 -2.82 -1.12
N VAL A 23 -6.68 -3.32 -1.03
CA VAL A 23 -6.11 -3.81 0.23
C VAL A 23 -4.96 -2.95 0.73
N ILE A 24 -4.27 -2.21 -0.15
CA ILE A 24 -3.29 -1.20 0.23
C ILE A 24 -3.48 0.01 -0.67
N ARG A 25 -3.76 1.18 -0.08
CA ARG A 25 -3.79 2.44 -0.81
C ARG A 25 -2.46 3.15 -0.67
N ARG A 26 -1.89 3.61 -1.78
CA ARG A 26 -0.63 4.35 -1.81
C ARG A 26 -0.81 5.70 -2.49
N TYR A 27 0.16 6.59 -2.27
CA TYR A 27 0.39 7.78 -3.06
C TYR A 27 1.89 8.02 -3.12
N GLY A 28 2.50 7.75 -4.28
CA GLY A 28 3.95 7.71 -4.39
C GLY A 28 4.56 6.72 -3.39
N PHE A 29 5.39 7.20 -2.47
CA PHE A 29 6.03 6.36 -1.44
C PHE A 29 5.16 6.13 -0.20
N ASP A 30 4.09 6.90 0.00
CA ASP A 30 3.30 6.87 1.23
C ASP A 30 2.23 5.79 1.19
N ILE A 31 2.02 5.14 2.34
CA ILE A 31 0.90 4.23 2.56
C ILE A 31 -0.22 5.05 3.20
N LEU A 32 -1.36 5.10 2.53
CA LEU A 32 -2.52 5.84 2.99
C LEU A 32 -3.53 4.94 3.69
N GLU A 33 -3.64 3.68 3.26
CA GLU A 33 -4.53 2.70 3.89
C GLU A 33 -3.91 1.30 3.88
N TRP A 34 -4.17 0.53 4.94
CA TRP A 34 -3.71 -0.84 5.09
C TRP A 34 -4.87 -1.73 5.57
N HIS A 35 -5.37 -2.57 4.66
CA HIS A 35 -6.51 -3.45 4.87
C HIS A 35 -6.11 -4.93 4.84
N LEU A 36 -4.92 -5.22 5.37
CA LEU A 36 -4.42 -6.58 5.55
C LEU A 36 -4.33 -6.94 7.02
N THR A 37 -4.55 -8.21 7.32
CA THR A 37 -4.26 -8.81 8.64
C THR A 37 -2.75 -8.82 8.91
N SER A 38 -2.36 -9.12 10.15
CA SER A 38 -0.96 -9.27 10.56
C SER A 38 -0.20 -10.35 9.77
N ASP A 39 -0.92 -11.32 9.24
CA ASP A 39 -0.39 -12.37 8.37
C ASP A 39 -0.64 -12.08 6.88
N ASN A 40 -0.75 -10.81 6.46
CA ASN A 40 -0.89 -10.40 5.05
C ASN A 40 -2.05 -11.05 4.30
N ARG A 41 -3.20 -11.28 4.97
CA ARG A 41 -4.44 -11.69 4.31
C ARG A 41 -5.35 -10.51 4.09
N CYS A 42 -6.11 -10.55 3.01
CA CYS A 42 -7.18 -9.59 2.73
C CYS A 42 -8.18 -9.58 3.88
N LYS A 43 -8.39 -8.43 4.54
CA LYS A 43 -9.34 -8.34 5.67
C LYS A 43 -10.79 -8.63 5.29
N TYR A 44 -11.12 -8.60 4.00
CA TYR A 44 -12.49 -8.74 3.50
C TYR A 44 -12.85 -10.19 3.12
N CYS A 45 -11.90 -10.97 2.61
CA CYS A 45 -12.17 -12.33 2.13
C CYS A 45 -11.16 -13.38 2.60
N GLY A 46 -10.17 -13.00 3.42
CA GLY A 46 -9.17 -13.91 3.98
C GLY A 46 -8.11 -14.43 3.00
N TYR A 47 -8.13 -14.00 1.74
CA TYR A 47 -7.15 -14.45 0.73
C TYR A 47 -5.75 -13.95 1.08
N LYS A 48 -4.74 -14.83 1.03
CA LYS A 48 -3.34 -14.52 1.33
C LYS A 48 -2.72 -13.70 0.20
N ILE A 49 -2.32 -12.46 0.50
CA ILE A 49 -1.66 -11.58 -0.47
C ILE A 49 -0.17 -11.88 -0.49
N ALA A 50 0.40 -11.98 -1.69
CA ALA A 50 1.82 -12.26 -1.93
C ALA A 50 2.72 -11.04 -1.65
N ILE A 51 2.64 -10.50 -0.43
CA ILE A 51 3.50 -9.41 0.06
C ILE A 51 4.45 -9.98 1.12
N LYS A 52 5.72 -9.59 1.03
CA LYS A 52 6.74 -9.86 2.05
C LYS A 52 6.85 -8.68 3.02
N GLY A 53 7.11 -8.99 4.28
CA GLY A 53 7.21 -7.99 5.35
C GLY A 53 5.85 -7.63 5.98
N THR A 54 5.89 -6.70 6.93
CA THR A 54 4.73 -6.21 7.68
C THR A 54 4.71 -4.69 7.70
N LEU A 55 3.56 -4.09 8.02
CA LEU A 55 3.46 -2.64 8.13
C LEU A 55 4.31 -2.12 9.30
N SER A 56 5.22 -1.20 9.02
CA SER A 56 6.02 -0.54 10.04
C SER A 56 5.15 0.27 11.01
N LYS A 57 5.52 0.31 12.28
CA LYS A 57 4.90 1.20 13.29
C LYS A 57 5.02 2.69 12.94
N HIS A 58 5.87 3.03 11.97
CA HIS A 58 6.10 4.40 11.52
C HIS A 58 5.56 4.66 10.11
N ALA A 59 4.76 3.76 9.55
CA ALA A 59 4.28 3.85 8.18
C ALA A 59 3.50 5.14 7.87
N PHE A 60 2.90 5.77 8.90
CA PHE A 60 2.11 7.00 8.78
C PHE A 60 2.82 8.24 9.35
N LYS A 61 4.10 8.13 9.70
CA LYS A 61 4.90 9.29 10.08
C LYS A 61 5.44 9.97 8.83
N ASN A 62 5.62 11.29 8.88
CA ASN A 62 6.36 12.01 7.84
C ASN A 62 7.79 11.47 7.76
N ARG A 63 8.20 11.03 6.56
CA ARG A 63 9.53 10.44 6.30
C ARG A 63 10.44 11.36 5.50
N PHE A 64 9.90 12.46 4.98
CA PHE A 64 10.63 13.41 4.16
C PHE A 64 10.88 14.68 4.97
N GLU A 65 12.14 15.11 4.98
CA GLU A 65 12.55 16.40 5.52
C GLU A 65 12.42 17.44 4.38
N PRO A 66 11.60 18.49 4.54
CA PRO A 66 11.52 19.55 3.54
C PRO A 66 12.84 20.31 3.48
N VAL A 67 13.45 20.37 2.29
CA VAL A 67 14.56 21.28 2.00
C VAL A 67 13.97 22.56 1.43
N PHE A 68 14.01 23.65 2.21
CA PHE A 68 13.69 24.98 1.72
C PHE A 68 14.96 25.61 1.15
N LEU A 69 14.90 26.04 -0.12
CA LEU A 69 15.93 26.85 -0.77
C LEU A 69 15.70 28.34 -0.46
#